data_AF-A0A9E4EDV7-F1
#
_entry.id   AF-A0A9E4EDV7-F1
#
_cell.length_a   1.000
_cell.length_b   1.000
_cell.length_c   1.000
_cell.angle_alpha   90.00
_cell.angle_beta   90.00
_cell.angle_gamma   90.00
#
_symmetry.space_group_name_H-M   'P 1'
#
loop_
_entity.id
_entity.type
_entity.pdbx_description
1 polymer ?
#
loop_
_entity_poly.entity_id
_entity_poly.type
_entity_poly.pdbx_seq_one_letter_code
_entity_poly.pdbx_strand_id
1 'polypeptide(L)'
;MLTQEQVEFYHENGYLKVDQLFKPTETKELASEMVRIINNWGQETIGWPGPWRTRYLKEEDQQTTKAVFMHNPHFYSAAWGRVIFHERLT
;
A
#
# COMPACT_ATOMS: atom_id res chain seq x y z
N MET A 1 -8.62 2.26 20.56
CA MET A 1 -9.93 2.73 20.05
C MET A 1 -9.75 4.12 19.47
N LEU A 2 -10.54 4.45 18.45
CA LEU A 2 -10.60 5.78 17.87
C LEU A 2 -11.38 6.72 18.80
N THR A 3 -11.02 8.00 18.80
CA THR A 3 -11.81 9.04 19.48
C THR A 3 -13.04 9.41 18.66
N GLN A 4 -14.05 10.01 19.30
CA GLN A 4 -15.24 10.50 18.61
C GLN A 4 -14.90 11.53 17.52
N GLU A 5 -13.95 12.42 17.79
CA GLU A 5 -13.44 13.40 16.83
C GLU A 5 -12.84 12.72 15.58
N GLN A 6 -12.09 11.62 15.75
CA GLN A 6 -11.53 10.86 14.64
C GLN A 6 -12.61 10.16 13.80
N VAL A 7 -13.68 9.70 14.44
CA VAL A 7 -14.85 9.11 13.76
C VAL A 7 -15.59 10.17 12.94
N GLU A 8 -15.84 11.34 13.53
CA GLU A 8 -16.49 12.46 12.84
C GLU A 8 -15.65 12.96 11.65
N PHE A 9 -14.33 13.10 11.84
CA PHE A 9 -13.40 13.44 10.77
C PHE A 9 -13.50 12.46 9.60
N TYR A 10 -13.52 11.15 9.87
CA TYR A 10 -13.66 10.13 8.84
C TYR A 10 -14.98 10.28 8.07
N HIS A 11 -16.10 10.50 8.77
CA HIS A 11 -17.40 10.67 8.13
C HIS A 11 -17.48 11.91 7.25
N GLU A 12 -16.84 13.01 7.64
CA GLU A 12 -16.81 14.25 6.86
C GLU A 12 -15.86 14.17 5.66
N ASN A 13 -14.69 13.53 5.83
CA ASN A 13 -13.59 13.62 4.87
C ASN A 13 -13.37 12.34 4.05
N GLY A 14 -13.95 11.21 4.44
CA GLY A 14 -13.80 9.92 3.78
C GLY A 14 -12.45 9.21 4.03
N TYR A 15 -11.59 9.75 4.90
CA TYR A 15 -10.33 9.13 5.30
C TYR A 15 -9.98 9.49 6.75
N LEU A 16 -9.11 8.69 7.37
CA LEU A 16 -8.52 8.98 8.68
C LEU A 16 -7.06 8.55 8.67
N LYS A 17 -6.16 9.46 9.07
CA LYS A 17 -4.76 9.11 9.32
C LYS A 17 -4.64 8.56 10.75
N VAL A 18 -4.27 7.28 10.88
CA VAL A 18 -3.99 6.66 12.18
C VAL A 18 -2.48 6.64 12.41
N ASP A 19 -2.03 7.42 13.38
CA ASP A 19 -0.61 7.48 13.71
C ASP A 19 -0.17 6.24 14.50
N GLN A 20 1.06 5.77 14.21
CA GLN A 20 1.72 4.69 14.94
C GLN A 20 0.91 3.39 15.04
N LEU A 21 0.12 3.06 14.02
CA LEU A 21 -0.64 1.81 13.97
C LEU A 21 0.26 0.58 14.22
N PHE A 22 1.43 0.55 13.57
CA PHE A 22 2.45 -0.49 13.72
C PHE A 22 3.65 0.01 14.53
N LYS A 23 4.30 -0.89 15.25
CA LYS A 23 5.59 -0.63 15.92
C LYS A 23 6.70 -0.49 14.87
N PRO A 24 7.80 0.23 15.19
CA PRO A 24 8.94 0.36 14.27
C PRO A 24 9.52 -0.97 13.77
N THR A 25 9.52 -2.00 14.62
CA THR A 25 9.98 -3.35 14.28
C THR A 25 9.07 -4.03 13.27
N GLU A 26 7.75 -3.87 13.41
CA GLU A 26 6.76 -4.43 12.48
C GLU A 26 6.86 -3.73 11.12
N THR A 27 6.98 -2.40 11.10
CA THR A 27 7.19 -1.64 9.86
C THR A 27 8.46 -2.07 9.15
N LYS A 28 9.56 -2.31 9.89
CA LYS A 28 10.83 -2.78 9.32
C LYS A 28 10.67 -4.17 8.69
N GLU A 29 10.00 -5.09 9.37
CA GLU A 29 9.73 -6.44 8.86
C GLU A 29 8.87 -6.37 7.58
N LEU A 30 7.75 -5.65 7.61
CA LEU A 30 6.84 -5.47 6.46
C LEU A 30 7.57 -4.87 5.25
N ALA A 31 8.42 -3.88 5.47
CA ALA A 31 9.22 -3.27 4.42
C ALA A 31 10.21 -4.29 3.79
N SER A 32 10.93 -5.04 4.63
CA SER A 32 11.88 -6.06 4.14
C SER A 32 11.18 -7.18 3.37
N GLU A 33 10.02 -7.62 3.84
CA GLU A 33 9.21 -8.63 3.17
C GLU A 33 8.64 -8.10 1.85
N MET A 34 8.19 -6.85 1.79
CA MET A 34 7.70 -6.26 0.54
C MET A 34 8.79 -6.22 -0.54
N VAL A 35 10.02 -5.82 -0.17
CA VAL A 35 11.17 -5.85 -1.10
C VAL A 35 11.43 -7.27 -1.61
N ARG A 36 11.43 -8.26 -0.72
CA ARG A 36 11.61 -9.67 -1.10
C ARG A 36 10.51 -10.14 -2.05
N ILE A 37 9.25 -9.81 -1.76
CA ILE A 37 8.14 -10.24 -2.61
C ILE A 37 8.23 -9.58 -3.99
N ILE A 38 8.53 -8.27 -4.05
CA ILE A 38 8.71 -7.54 -5.32
C ILE A 38 9.84 -8.15 -6.14
N ASN A 39 10.98 -8.44 -5.53
CA ASN A 39 12.13 -8.99 -6.26
C ASN A 39 11.87 -10.40 -6.80
N ASN A 40 11.10 -11.22 -6.07
CA ASN A 40 10.88 -12.61 -6.44
C ASN A 40 9.67 -12.81 -7.36
N TRP A 41 8.62 -12.01 -7.20
CA TRP A 41 7.33 -12.22 -7.85
C TRP A 41 6.71 -10.95 -8.45
N GLY A 42 7.32 -9.78 -8.20
CA GLY A 42 6.89 -8.53 -8.82
C GLY A 42 7.16 -8.58 -10.33
N GLN A 43 6.13 -8.27 -11.11
CA GLN A 43 6.27 -8.09 -12.55
C GLN A 43 6.23 -6.60 -12.87
N GLU A 44 7.33 -6.07 -13.40
CA GLU A 44 7.35 -4.74 -13.99
C GLU A 44 6.58 -4.76 -15.29
N THR A 45 5.44 -4.08 -15.31
CA THR A 45 4.63 -3.90 -16.53
C THR A 45 4.52 -2.42 -16.83
N ILE A 46 4.04 -2.05 -18.01
CA ILE A 46 3.71 -0.66 -18.33
C ILE A 46 2.66 -0.09 -17.35
N GLY A 47 2.04 -0.89 -16.50
CA GLY A 47 1.01 -0.41 -15.59
C GLY A 47 -0.36 -0.41 -16.26
N TRP A 48 -1.32 0.26 -15.65
CA TRP A 48 -2.63 0.45 -16.27
C TRP A 48 -2.55 1.52 -17.37
N PRO A 49 -2.90 1.18 -18.62
CA PRO A 49 -3.05 2.19 -19.67
C PRO A 49 -4.28 3.05 -19.36
N GLY A 50 -4.22 4.35 -19.66
CA GLY A 50 -5.39 5.20 -19.53
C GLY A 50 -5.11 6.70 -19.60
N PRO A 51 -6.17 7.53 -19.68
CA PRO A 51 -6.06 8.99 -19.83
C PRO A 51 -5.29 9.69 -18.71
N TRP A 52 -5.19 9.05 -17.54
CA TRP A 52 -4.40 9.56 -16.42
C TRP A 52 -2.92 9.73 -16.77
N ARG A 53 -2.37 8.89 -17.67
CA ARG A 53 -0.96 8.98 -18.06
C ARG A 53 -0.68 10.28 -18.79
N THR A 54 -1.56 10.68 -19.69
CA THR A 54 -1.48 11.98 -20.37
C THR A 54 -1.75 13.15 -19.41
N ARG A 55 -2.55 12.93 -18.36
CA ARG A 55 -2.88 13.95 -17.34
C ARG A 55 -1.72 14.23 -16.38
N TYR A 56 -0.97 13.20 -15.99
CA TYR A 56 -0.02 13.24 -14.86
C TYR A 56 1.44 12.97 -15.25
N LEU A 57 1.73 12.39 -16.41
CA LEU A 57 3.09 12.11 -16.87
C LEU A 57 3.47 13.01 -18.06
N LYS A 58 4.76 13.33 -18.15
CA LYS A 58 5.32 13.95 -19.36
C LYS A 58 5.27 12.96 -20.52
N GLU A 59 5.26 13.47 -21.74
CA GLU A 59 5.18 12.64 -22.97
C GLU A 59 6.26 11.55 -23.02
N GLU A 60 7.51 11.90 -22.68
CA GLU A 60 8.66 11.00 -22.60
C GLU A 60 8.50 9.86 -21.57
N ASP A 61 7.70 10.08 -20.52
CA ASP A 61 7.50 9.14 -19.42
C ASP A 61 6.30 8.21 -19.65
N GLN A 62 5.40 8.52 -20.60
CA GLN A 62 4.13 7.80 -20.76
C GLN A 62 4.31 6.32 -21.12
N GLN A 63 5.34 6.01 -21.93
CA GLN A 63 5.64 4.64 -22.40
C GLN A 63 6.71 3.93 -21.57
N THR A 64 7.50 4.67 -20.78
CA THR A 64 8.65 4.14 -20.03
C THR A 64 8.34 3.96 -18.55
N THR A 65 7.37 4.70 -18.00
CA THR A 65 6.91 4.53 -16.62
C THR A 65 6.31 3.13 -16.45
N LYS A 66 6.88 2.36 -15.53
CA LYS A 66 6.40 1.03 -15.18
C LYS A 66 5.74 1.02 -13.81
N ALA A 67 4.86 0.06 -13.60
CA ALA A 67 4.31 -0.26 -12.30
C ALA A 67 4.57 -1.73 -11.97
N VAL A 68 4.88 -1.99 -10.71
CA VAL A 68 4.86 -3.33 -10.14
C VAL A 68 3.47 -3.55 -9.58
N PHE A 69 2.72 -4.48 -10.18
CA PHE A 69 1.44 -4.91 -9.62
C PHE A 69 1.63 -6.11 -8.73
N MET A 70 1.13 -5.98 -7.50
CA MET A 70 1.15 -7.03 -6.49
C MET A 70 -0.25 -7.15 -5.91
N HIS A 71 -0.79 -8.36 -5.92
CA HIS A 71 -2.04 -8.67 -5.26
C HIS A 71 -1.81 -9.69 -4.16
N ASN A 72 -2.59 -9.61 -3.09
CA ASN A 72 -2.60 -10.60 -2.00
C ASN A 72 -1.21 -10.89 -1.39
N PRO A 73 -0.49 -9.88 -0.85
CA PRO A 73 0.85 -10.08 -0.29
C PRO A 73 0.87 -11.10 0.87
N HIS A 74 -0.28 -11.34 1.50
CA HIS A 74 -0.47 -12.37 2.53
C HIS A 74 -0.26 -13.81 2.03
N PHE A 75 -0.38 -14.09 0.73
CA PHE A 75 -0.03 -15.41 0.17
C PHE A 75 1.48 -15.65 0.06
N TYR A 76 2.28 -14.59 0.12
CA TYR A 76 3.74 -14.65 -0.09
C TYR A 76 4.54 -14.34 1.18
N SER A 77 3.87 -13.83 2.23
CA SER A 77 4.51 -13.43 3.48
C SER A 77 3.56 -13.55 4.67
N ALA A 78 4.02 -14.29 5.68
CA ALA A 78 3.33 -14.38 6.96
C ALA A 78 3.25 -13.01 7.66
N ALA A 79 4.25 -12.13 7.48
CA ALA A 79 4.23 -10.79 8.07
C ALA A 79 3.05 -9.97 7.51
N TRP A 80 2.85 -10.01 6.19
CA TRP A 80 1.70 -9.36 5.55
C TRP A 80 0.37 -10.03 5.89
N GLY A 81 0.36 -11.34 6.17
CA GLY A 81 -0.82 -12.03 6.69
C GLY A 81 -1.25 -11.54 8.08
N ARG A 82 -0.29 -11.29 8.99
CA ARG A 82 -0.59 -10.80 10.35
C ARG A 82 -1.26 -9.43 10.36
N VAL A 83 -1.01 -8.59 9.35
CA VAL A 83 -1.63 -7.25 9.25
C VAL A 83 -3.16 -7.34 9.19
N ILE A 84 -3.72 -8.36 8.52
CA ILE A 84 -5.17 -8.54 8.36
C ILE A 84 -5.86 -8.74 9.71
N PHE A 85 -5.16 -9.34 10.67
CA PHE A 85 -5.66 -9.67 12.00
C PHE A 85 -5.01 -8.80 13.08
N HIS A 86 -4.44 -7.65 12.71
CA HIS A 86 -3.74 -6.80 13.66
C HIS A 86 -4.73 -6.24 14.69
N GLU A 87 -4.44 -6.40 15.99
CA GLU A 87 -5.36 -6.07 17.09
C GLU A 87 -5.83 -4.61 17.12
N ARG A 88 -5.09 -3.71 16.46
CA ARG A 88 -5.46 -2.29 16.32
C ARG A 88 -6.31 -1.97 15.10
N LEU A 89 -6.59 -2.97 14.26
CA LEU A 89 -7.46 -2.91 13.07
C LEU A 89 -8.79 -3.68 13.27
N THR A 90 -8.94 -4.37 14.40
CA THR A 90 -10.14 -5.12 14.81
C THR A 90 -10.85 -4.39 15.94
#